data_AF-A0A378NU98-F1
#
_entry.id   AF-A0A378NU98-F1
#
_cell.length_a   1.000
_cell.length_b   1.000
_cell.length_c   1.000
_cell.angle_alpha   90.00
_cell.angle_beta   90.00
_cell.angle_gamma   90.00
#
_symmetry.space_group_name_H-M   'P 1'
#
loop_
_entity.id
_entity.type
_entity.pdbx_description
1 polymer ?
#
loop_
_entity_poly.entity_id
_entity_poly.type
_entity_poly.pdbx_seq_one_letter_code
_entity_poly.pdbx_strand_id
1 'polypeptide(L)'
;MINVCITGHRPNKLYGYNMNNSKYDCLRKVIYNVIEKLYYKYNKRITLINGGALGVDQIFARESIKLKDRYNSDIDSIIKLILVKPCMNQDVKWDNNSKREYIDICNNMDDIICISKEYTKSCMQKRNIYMVDNSDIVIVVLNNSNNNNNDDNKSGTSNCYNYAKNKKDKDIILIDPVSFNVTIIKKDEKKRDIY
;
A
#
# COMPACT_ATOMS: atom_id res chain seq x y z
N MET A 1 -14.90 10.78 0.72
CA MET A 1 -13.52 10.61 0.22
C MET A 1 -13.17 9.16 0.44
N ILE A 2 -12.71 8.44 -0.58
CA ILE A 2 -12.35 7.03 -0.43
C ILE A 2 -10.96 6.92 0.20
N ASN A 3 -10.79 6.04 1.18
CA ASN A 3 -9.49 5.78 1.78
C ASN A 3 -8.94 4.45 1.25
N VAL A 4 -7.72 4.48 0.73
CA VAL A 4 -7.08 3.32 0.12
C VAL A 4 -5.71 3.12 0.75
N CYS A 5 -5.45 1.93 1.27
CA CYS A 5 -4.10 1.58 1.70
C CYS A 5 -3.49 0.47 0.83
N ILE A 6 -2.18 0.32 0.90
CA ILE A 6 -1.48 -0.78 0.24
C ILE A 6 -0.69 -1.65 1.23
N THR A 7 -0.53 -2.92 0.91
CA THR A 7 0.49 -3.78 1.51
C THR A 7 1.13 -4.64 0.41
N GLY A 8 2.41 -4.95 0.56
CA GLY A 8 3.11 -5.83 -0.36
C GLY A 8 4.48 -6.25 0.14
N HIS A 9 5.16 -7.08 -0.65
CA HIS A 9 6.46 -7.60 -0.28
C HIS A 9 7.58 -6.55 -0.38
N ARG A 10 8.65 -6.81 0.38
CA ARG A 10 9.94 -6.11 0.26
C ARG A 10 10.72 -6.64 -0.95
N PRO A 11 11.77 -5.93 -1.42
CA PRO A 11 12.48 -6.30 -2.65
C PRO A 11 13.04 -7.72 -2.66
N ASN A 12 13.47 -8.24 -1.49
CA ASN A 12 13.99 -9.60 -1.35
C ASN A 12 12.95 -10.71 -1.58
N LYS A 13 11.65 -10.39 -1.52
CA LYS A 13 10.53 -11.28 -1.86
C LYS A 13 9.78 -10.83 -3.13
N LEU A 14 10.42 -9.96 -3.93
CA LEU A 14 9.91 -9.49 -5.23
C LEU A 14 10.97 -9.77 -6.32
N TYR A 15 11.51 -8.73 -6.94
CA TYR A 15 12.42 -8.84 -8.10
C TYR A 15 13.87 -8.50 -7.75
N GLY A 16 14.22 -8.52 -6.45
CA GLY A 16 15.51 -8.09 -5.92
C GLY A 16 15.61 -6.58 -5.72
N TYR A 17 16.77 -6.12 -5.23
CA TYR A 17 17.01 -4.71 -4.89
C TYR A 17 17.38 -3.82 -6.10
N ASN A 18 17.53 -4.40 -7.30
CA ASN A 18 17.73 -3.61 -8.52
C ASN A 18 16.40 -3.00 -8.98
N MET A 19 16.17 -1.73 -8.63
CA MET A 19 14.93 -1.00 -8.96
C MET A 19 14.76 -0.68 -10.44
N ASN A 20 15.80 -0.89 -11.27
CA ASN A 20 15.77 -0.77 -12.73
C ASN A 20 15.28 -2.05 -13.41
N ASN A 21 14.92 -3.08 -12.65
CA ASN A 21 14.28 -4.27 -13.21
C ASN A 21 12.94 -3.88 -13.85
N SER A 22 12.75 -4.22 -15.13
CA SER A 22 11.54 -3.88 -15.89
C SER A 22 10.24 -4.39 -15.27
N LYS A 23 10.30 -5.43 -14.42
CA LYS A 23 9.15 -5.89 -13.63
C LYS A 23 8.67 -4.84 -12.63
N TYR A 24 9.57 -4.03 -12.07
CA TYR A 24 9.15 -2.89 -11.24
C TYR A 24 8.43 -1.84 -12.06
N ASP A 25 8.79 -1.62 -13.33
CA ASP A 25 8.07 -0.69 -14.20
C ASP A 25 6.66 -1.18 -14.52
N CYS A 26 6.49 -2.48 -14.75
CA CYS A 26 5.17 -3.08 -14.89
C CYS A 26 4.34 -2.90 -13.61
N LEU A 27 4.93 -3.19 -12.44
CA LEU A 27 4.25 -3.06 -11.16
C LEU A 27 3.85 -1.60 -10.87
N ARG A 28 4.73 -0.63 -11.12
CA ARG A 28 4.46 0.82 -11.03
C ARG A 28 3.25 1.20 -11.88
N LYS A 29 3.24 0.80 -13.15
CA LYS A 29 2.12 1.08 -14.08
C LYS A 29 0.80 0.50 -13.59
N VAL A 30 0.81 -0.75 -13.09
CA VAL A 30 -0.41 -1.39 -12.58
C VAL A 30 -0.92 -0.67 -11.35
N ILE A 31 -0.04 -0.37 -10.38
CA ILE A 31 -0.41 0.35 -9.15
C ILE A 31 -0.97 1.73 -9.50
N TYR A 32 -0.28 2.50 -10.36
CA TYR A 32 -0.73 3.81 -10.82
C TYR A 32 -2.12 3.74 -11.47
N ASN A 33 -2.33 2.79 -12.38
CA ASN A 33 -3.62 2.60 -13.05
C ASN A 33 -4.73 2.23 -12.07
N VAL A 34 -4.44 1.44 -11.04
CA VAL A 34 -5.42 1.10 -9.99
C VAL A 34 -5.80 2.34 -9.19
N ILE A 35 -4.85 3.11 -8.68
CA ILE A 35 -5.16 4.31 -7.88
C ILE A 35 -5.86 5.39 -8.71
N GLU A 36 -5.49 5.56 -9.99
CA GLU A 36 -6.13 6.53 -10.88
C GLU A 36 -7.57 6.13 -11.19
N LYS A 37 -7.84 4.84 -11.44
CA LYS A 37 -9.22 4.34 -11.60
C LYS A 37 -10.06 4.55 -10.34
N LEU A 38 -9.49 4.34 -9.15
CA LEU A 38 -10.18 4.61 -7.89
C LEU A 38 -10.44 6.11 -7.70
N TYR A 39 -9.46 6.95 -7.99
CA TYR A 39 -9.59 8.40 -7.96
C TYR A 39 -10.79 8.88 -8.79
N TYR A 40 -10.91 8.46 -10.05
CA TYR A 40 -12.06 8.82 -10.89
C TYR A 40 -13.36 8.21 -10.40
N LYS A 41 -13.35 6.93 -9.99
CA LYS A 41 -14.55 6.23 -9.51
C LYS A 41 -15.18 6.91 -8.28
N TYR A 42 -14.37 7.52 -7.42
CA TYR A 42 -14.83 8.16 -6.19
C TYR A 42 -14.78 9.69 -6.27
N ASN A 43 -15.20 10.23 -7.42
CA ASN A 43 -15.41 11.65 -7.66
C ASN A 43 -14.18 12.50 -7.36
N LYS A 44 -12.98 12.01 -7.75
CA LYS A 44 -11.69 12.71 -7.60
C LYS A 44 -11.30 13.01 -6.14
N ARG A 45 -11.87 12.29 -5.16
CA ARG A 45 -11.62 12.50 -3.72
C ARG A 45 -11.09 11.22 -3.08
N ILE A 46 -9.77 11.15 -2.91
CA ILE A 46 -9.06 9.95 -2.44
C ILE A 46 -8.00 10.27 -1.38
N THR A 47 -7.89 9.41 -0.37
CA THR A 47 -6.75 9.37 0.55
C THR A 47 -5.94 8.10 0.29
N LEU A 48 -4.63 8.25 0.09
CA LEU A 48 -3.69 7.17 -0.22
C LEU A 48 -2.76 6.96 0.97
N ILE A 49 -2.89 5.81 1.63
CA ILE A 49 -2.19 5.47 2.87
C ILE A 49 -1.12 4.43 2.59
N ASN A 50 0.14 4.76 2.87
CA ASN A 50 1.28 3.87 2.66
C ASN A 50 2.04 3.62 3.95
N GLY A 51 2.77 2.50 4.03
CA GLY A 51 3.50 2.11 5.23
C GLY A 51 5.00 2.43 5.24
N GLY A 52 5.51 3.03 4.16
CA GLY A 52 6.89 3.45 3.97
C GLY A 52 7.96 2.36 3.95
N ALA A 53 7.62 1.08 4.05
CA ALA A 53 8.63 0.02 3.97
C ALA A 53 9.23 -0.09 2.56
N LEU A 54 10.48 -0.56 2.46
CA LEU A 54 11.11 -0.86 1.16
C LEU A 54 10.21 -1.76 0.28
N GLY A 55 10.22 -1.51 -1.02
CA GLY A 55 9.45 -2.28 -2.00
C GLY A 55 8.08 -1.65 -2.27
N VAL A 56 7.02 -2.45 -2.15
CA VAL A 56 5.66 -2.04 -2.58
C VAL A 56 5.17 -0.75 -1.92
N ASP A 57 5.40 -0.55 -0.62
CA ASP A 57 4.92 0.66 0.06
C ASP A 57 5.58 1.93 -0.54
N GLN A 58 6.89 1.89 -0.84
CA GLN A 58 7.60 2.99 -1.49
C GLN A 58 7.18 3.20 -2.95
N ILE A 59 6.96 2.12 -3.71
CA ILE A 59 6.42 2.22 -5.08
C ILE A 59 5.07 2.92 -5.06
N PHE A 60 4.17 2.50 -4.19
CA PHE A 60 2.86 3.12 -4.05
C PHE A 60 2.94 4.57 -3.59
N ALA A 61 3.84 4.90 -2.66
CA ALA A 61 4.06 6.29 -2.25
C ALA A 61 4.46 7.15 -3.45
N ARG A 62 5.39 6.68 -4.30
CA ARG A 62 5.81 7.39 -5.52
C ARG A 62 4.70 7.56 -6.53
N GLU A 63 3.94 6.50 -6.83
CA GLU A 63 2.82 6.61 -7.77
C GLU A 63 1.70 7.50 -7.21
N SER A 64 1.53 7.55 -5.88
CA SER A 64 0.56 8.45 -5.22
C SER A 64 0.97 9.91 -5.31
N ILE A 65 2.27 10.22 -5.10
CA ILE A 65 2.82 11.57 -5.30
C ILE A 65 2.61 12.00 -6.75
N LYS A 66 2.98 11.14 -7.70
CA LYS A 66 2.79 11.39 -9.13
C LYS A 66 1.33 11.66 -9.50
N LEU A 67 0.38 10.91 -8.92
CA LEU A 67 -1.05 11.16 -9.13
C LEU A 67 -1.46 12.55 -8.60
N LYS A 68 -0.99 12.92 -7.40
CA LYS A 68 -1.27 14.22 -6.80
C LYS A 68 -0.71 15.36 -7.64
N ASP A 69 0.54 15.26 -8.06
CA ASP A 69 1.21 16.27 -8.91
C ASP A 69 0.47 16.44 -10.24
N ARG A 70 0.05 15.33 -10.86
CA ARG A 70 -0.68 15.35 -12.13
C ARG A 70 -2.01 16.10 -12.05
N TYR A 71 -2.69 16.04 -10.91
CA TYR A 71 -4.03 16.61 -10.72
C TYR A 71 -4.06 17.77 -9.72
N ASN A 72 -2.91 18.38 -9.39
CA ASN A 72 -2.82 19.46 -8.40
C ASN A 72 -3.53 20.76 -8.83
N SER A 73 -3.72 20.96 -10.14
CA SER A 73 -4.34 22.15 -10.72
C SER A 73 -5.85 21.97 -10.94
N ASP A 74 -6.38 20.77 -10.70
CA ASP A 74 -7.80 20.45 -10.79
C ASP A 74 -8.49 20.86 -9.47
N ILE A 75 -9.29 21.92 -9.50
CA ILE A 75 -9.93 22.50 -8.31
C ILE A 75 -10.91 21.55 -7.61
N ASP A 76 -11.46 20.59 -8.34
CA ASP A 76 -12.40 19.59 -7.79
C ASP A 76 -11.68 18.35 -7.26
N SER A 77 -10.36 18.26 -7.45
CA SER A 77 -9.50 17.16 -7.01
C SER A 77 -9.09 17.31 -5.54
N ILE A 78 -9.28 16.26 -4.76
CA ILE A 78 -8.71 16.15 -3.41
C ILE A 78 -7.96 14.82 -3.30
N ILE A 79 -6.63 14.91 -3.28
CA ILE A 79 -5.73 13.77 -3.09
C ILE A 79 -4.93 14.02 -1.81
N LYS A 80 -5.17 13.23 -0.77
CA LYS A 80 -4.42 13.26 0.49
C LYS A 80 -3.45 12.08 0.57
N LEU A 81 -2.20 12.33 0.92
CA LEU A 81 -1.14 11.34 1.04
C LEU A 81 -0.76 11.17 2.52
N ILE A 82 -0.88 9.94 3.04
CA ILE A 82 -0.55 9.63 4.43
C ILE A 82 0.51 8.52 4.47
N LEU A 83 1.56 8.75 5.23
CA LEU A 83 2.58 7.76 5.55
C LEU A 83 2.40 7.28 6.99
N VAL A 84 2.22 5.98 7.18
CA VAL A 84 2.14 5.35 8.51
C VAL A 84 3.41 4.56 8.75
N LYS A 85 4.37 5.13 9.48
CA LYS A 85 5.62 4.47 9.82
C LYS A 85 5.50 3.65 11.12
N PRO A 86 6.12 2.46 11.18
CA PRO A 86 6.07 1.59 12.35
C PRO A 86 6.87 2.17 13.53
N CYS A 87 7.96 2.88 13.27
CA CYS A 87 8.76 3.57 14.27
C CYS A 87 9.55 4.75 13.69
N MET A 88 10.12 5.60 14.56
CA MET A 88 10.84 6.81 14.12
C MET A 88 12.06 6.52 13.24
N ASN A 89 12.77 5.43 13.51
CA ASN A 89 14.04 5.05 12.92
C ASN A 89 13.93 3.80 12.03
N GLN A 90 12.80 3.61 11.34
CA GLN A 90 12.55 2.39 10.55
C GLN A 90 13.59 2.13 9.45
N ASP A 91 14.23 3.19 8.97
CA ASP A 91 15.20 3.23 7.87
C ASP A 91 16.65 3.12 8.36
N VAL A 92 16.91 3.03 9.67
CA VAL A 92 18.26 3.11 10.25
C VAL A 92 19.25 2.12 9.63
N LYS A 93 18.76 0.93 9.23
CA LYS A 93 19.56 -0.15 8.62
C LYS A 93 19.58 -0.13 7.09
N TRP A 94 18.91 0.82 6.44
CA TRP A 94 18.89 0.90 4.99
C TRP A 94 20.16 1.57 4.45
N ASP A 95 20.48 1.29 3.19
CA ASP A 95 21.56 1.97 2.48
C ASP A 95 21.23 3.46 2.26
N ASN A 96 22.24 4.25 1.91
CA ASN A 96 22.10 5.70 1.77
C ASN A 96 21.14 6.11 0.65
N ASN A 97 21.02 5.32 -0.43
CA ASN A 97 20.08 5.62 -1.51
C ASN A 97 18.64 5.40 -1.04
N SER A 98 18.39 4.27 -0.39
CA SER A 98 17.10 3.92 0.20
C SER A 98 16.65 4.93 1.27
N LYS A 99 17.59 5.45 2.08
CA LYS A 99 17.32 6.53 3.05
C LYS A 99 16.94 7.85 2.38
N ARG A 100 17.71 8.27 1.37
CA ARG A 100 17.42 9.49 0.61
C ARG A 100 16.05 9.42 -0.05
N GLU A 101 15.75 8.30 -0.69
CA GLU A 101 14.45 8.01 -1.29
C GLU A 101 13.31 8.11 -0.27
N TYR A 102 13.52 7.53 0.92
CA TYR A 102 12.51 7.57 1.97
C TYR A 102 12.28 8.97 2.55
N ILE A 103 13.34 9.76 2.73
CA ILE A 103 13.24 11.16 3.18
C ILE A 103 12.47 11.98 2.15
N ASP A 104 12.78 11.82 0.87
CA ASP A 104 12.07 12.53 -0.20
C ASP A 104 10.59 12.15 -0.26
N ILE A 105 10.26 10.86 -0.10
CA ILE A 105 8.88 10.40 0.09
C ILE A 105 8.22 11.11 1.27
N CYS A 106 8.87 11.17 2.44
CA CYS A 106 8.32 11.80 3.64
C CYS A 106 8.00 13.29 3.41
N ASN A 107 8.87 14.02 2.71
CA ASN A 107 8.68 15.45 2.44
C ASN A 107 7.47 15.75 1.53
N ASN A 108 6.96 14.75 0.83
CA ASN A 108 5.80 14.87 -0.06
C ASN A 108 4.48 14.36 0.56
N MET A 109 4.49 13.92 1.82
CA MET A 109 3.28 13.44 2.49
C MET A 109 2.51 14.61 3.13
N ASP A 110 1.19 14.57 3.09
CA ASP A 110 0.34 15.53 3.82
C ASP A 110 0.34 15.25 5.32
N ASP A 111 0.54 13.99 5.70
CA ASP A 111 0.57 13.56 7.10
C ASP A 111 1.50 12.35 7.29
N ILE A 112 2.16 12.31 8.45
CA ILE A 112 3.04 11.22 8.85
C ILE A 112 2.66 10.74 10.24
N ILE A 113 2.17 9.52 10.31
CA ILE A 113 1.73 8.87 11.54
C ILE A 113 2.81 7.88 11.98
N CYS A 114 3.23 7.98 13.25
CA CYS A 114 4.24 7.11 13.83
C CYS A 114 3.60 6.22 14.91
N ILE A 115 3.62 4.91 14.70
CA ILE A 115 2.97 3.95 15.61
C ILE A 115 3.71 3.79 16.94
N SER A 116 5.03 3.93 16.93
CA SER A 116 5.88 3.72 18.11
C SER A 116 7.10 4.62 18.03
N LYS A 117 7.62 5.08 19.18
CA LYS A 117 8.88 5.83 19.20
C LYS A 117 10.05 4.97 18.70
N GLU A 118 10.09 3.71 19.13
CA GLU A 118 11.16 2.76 18.84
C GLU A 118 10.64 1.50 18.12
N TYR A 119 11.55 0.80 17.45
CA TYR A 119 11.23 -0.48 16.83
C TYR A 119 10.89 -1.53 17.88
N THR A 120 9.73 -2.17 17.74
CA THR A 120 9.36 -3.36 18.51
C THR A 120 8.94 -4.47 17.56
N LYS A 121 8.98 -5.72 18.01
CA LYS A 121 8.49 -6.85 17.20
C LYS A 121 7.03 -6.66 16.74
N SER A 122 6.23 -5.93 17.52
CA SER A 122 4.80 -5.72 17.25
C SER A 122 4.49 -4.48 16.37
N CYS A 123 5.37 -3.48 16.29
CA CYS A 123 5.02 -2.18 15.68
C CYS A 123 4.74 -2.29 14.17
N MET A 124 5.39 -3.23 13.48
CA MET A 124 5.11 -3.53 12.06
C MET A 124 3.66 -4.02 11.86
N GLN A 125 3.21 -4.93 12.72
CA GLN A 125 1.85 -5.47 12.63
C GLN A 125 0.82 -4.42 13.05
N LYS A 126 1.10 -3.66 14.12
CA LYS A 126 0.24 -2.55 14.55
C LYS A 126 0.08 -1.49 13.45
N ARG A 127 1.16 -1.19 12.71
CA ARG A 127 1.13 -0.33 11.53
C ARG A 127 0.19 -0.86 10.45
N ASN A 128 0.30 -2.15 10.11
CA ASN A 128 -0.57 -2.77 9.12
C ASN A 128 -2.05 -2.76 9.55
N ILE A 129 -2.31 -3.07 10.83
CA ILE A 129 -3.65 -3.00 11.43
C ILE A 129 -4.22 -1.59 11.30
N TYR A 130 -3.43 -0.57 11.67
CA TYR A 130 -3.85 0.82 11.55
C TYR A 130 -4.23 1.19 10.11
N MET A 131 -3.40 0.82 9.12
CA MET A 131 -3.69 1.11 7.71
C MET A 131 -4.96 0.43 7.22
N VAL A 132 -5.18 -0.84 7.58
CA VAL A 132 -6.39 -1.58 7.20
C VAL A 132 -7.62 -0.99 7.89
N ASP A 133 -7.55 -0.69 9.18
CA ASP A 133 -8.69 -0.16 9.93
C ASP A 133 -9.12 1.23 9.43
N ASN A 134 -8.18 2.04 8.91
CA ASN A 134 -8.41 3.39 8.40
C ASN A 134 -8.59 3.48 6.87
N SER A 135 -8.75 2.35 6.17
CA SER A 135 -9.03 2.33 4.72
C SER A 135 -10.38 1.69 4.42
N ASP A 136 -10.98 2.05 3.29
CA ASP A 136 -12.15 1.38 2.71
C ASP A 136 -11.73 0.26 1.75
N ILE A 137 -10.58 0.46 1.08
CA ILE A 137 -10.01 -0.46 0.09
C ILE A 137 -8.57 -0.80 0.47
N VAL A 138 -8.26 -2.09 0.48
CA VAL A 138 -6.88 -2.59 0.70
C VAL A 138 -6.34 -3.15 -0.61
N ILE A 139 -5.36 -2.47 -1.19
CA ILE A 139 -4.57 -3.01 -2.30
C ILE A 139 -3.52 -3.96 -1.72
N VAL A 140 -3.45 -5.17 -2.24
CA VAL A 140 -2.57 -6.23 -1.77
C VAL A 140 -1.74 -6.73 -2.93
N VAL A 141 -0.43 -6.47 -2.90
CA VAL A 141 0.53 -7.02 -3.88
C VAL A 141 1.09 -8.32 -3.31
N LEU A 142 0.54 -9.45 -3.76
CA LEU A 142 0.86 -10.78 -3.25
C LEU A 142 0.73 -11.81 -4.38
N ASN A 143 1.71 -12.69 -4.51
CA ASN A 143 1.59 -13.81 -5.42
C ASN A 143 0.63 -14.84 -4.82
N ASN A 144 -0.55 -15.01 -5.44
CA ASN A 144 -1.55 -15.98 -5.01
C ASN A 144 -1.51 -17.27 -5.85
N SER A 145 -0.50 -17.43 -6.71
CA SER A 145 -0.36 -18.58 -7.58
C SER A 145 0.14 -19.80 -6.78
N ASN A 146 -0.83 -20.53 -6.23
CA ASN A 146 -0.76 -21.87 -5.62
C ASN A 146 0.18 -22.02 -4.40
N ASN A 147 -0.46 -22.07 -3.23
CA ASN A 147 -0.22 -22.78 -1.94
C ASN A 147 0.98 -23.75 -1.71
N ASN A 148 1.96 -23.89 -2.59
CA ASN A 148 3.06 -24.85 -2.46
C ASN A 148 4.38 -24.20 -1.96
N ASN A 149 4.47 -22.88 -1.90
CA ASN A 149 5.59 -22.19 -1.29
C ASN A 149 5.20 -21.73 0.13
N ASN A 150 5.64 -22.49 1.14
CA ASN A 150 5.41 -22.22 2.56
C ASN A 150 5.86 -20.81 3.03
N ASP A 151 6.70 -20.12 2.26
CA ASP A 151 7.31 -18.84 2.62
C ASP A 151 6.40 -17.61 2.45
N ASP A 152 5.38 -17.68 1.59
CA ASP A 152 4.42 -16.58 1.41
C ASP A 152 3.33 -16.61 2.49
N ASN A 153 2.97 -17.82 2.95
CA ASN A 153 2.02 -18.06 4.04
C ASN A 153 2.51 -17.56 5.41
N LYS A 154 3.82 -17.29 5.58
CA LYS A 154 4.40 -16.74 6.81
C LYS A 154 5.03 -15.36 6.61
N SER A 155 4.39 -14.51 5.80
CA SER A 155 4.86 -13.15 5.54
C SER A 155 4.02 -12.08 6.25
N GLY A 156 4.62 -10.93 6.56
CA GLY A 156 3.89 -9.78 7.08
C GLY A 156 2.76 -9.30 6.14
N THR A 157 2.96 -9.45 4.83
CA THR A 157 1.97 -9.15 3.79
C THR A 157 0.79 -10.11 3.84
N SER A 158 1.03 -11.42 3.93
CA SER A 158 -0.04 -12.42 4.06
C SER A 158 -0.84 -12.22 5.35
N ASN A 159 -0.16 -11.91 6.47
CA ASN A 159 -0.84 -11.56 7.72
C ASN A 159 -1.74 -10.31 7.56
N CYS A 160 -1.26 -9.27 6.85
CA CYS A 160 -2.05 -8.07 6.56
C CYS A 160 -3.26 -8.37 5.66
N TYR A 161 -3.06 -9.17 4.61
CA TYR A 161 -4.12 -9.62 3.72
C TYR A 161 -5.19 -10.41 4.47
N ASN A 162 -4.80 -11.39 5.30
CA ASN A 162 -5.73 -12.17 6.11
C ASN A 162 -6.49 -11.28 7.11
N TYR A 163 -5.81 -10.32 7.74
CA TYR A 163 -6.46 -9.34 8.60
C TYR A 163 -7.53 -8.54 7.84
N ALA A 164 -7.20 -8.01 6.66
CA ALA A 164 -8.15 -7.28 5.80
C ALA A 164 -9.31 -8.16 5.33
N LYS A 165 -9.04 -9.40 4.91
CA LYS A 165 -10.04 -10.36 4.44
C LYS A 165 -11.06 -10.74 5.53
N ASN A 166 -10.61 -10.75 6.79
CA ASN A 166 -11.49 -11.03 7.93
C ASN A 166 -12.33 -9.82 8.37
N LYS A 167 -12.09 -8.63 7.80
CA LYS A 167 -12.95 -7.45 8.00
C LYS A 167 -14.16 -7.52 7.09
N LYS A 168 -15.32 -7.13 7.62
CA LYS A 168 -16.60 -7.16 6.88
C LYS A 168 -16.82 -5.93 6.00
N ASP A 169 -16.01 -4.89 6.17
CA ASP A 169 -16.20 -3.55 5.63
C ASP A 169 -15.13 -3.14 4.61
N LYS A 170 -14.23 -4.04 4.22
CA LYS A 170 -13.11 -3.73 3.31
C LYS A 170 -13.29 -4.40 1.96
N ASP A 171 -13.15 -3.64 0.89
CA ASP A 171 -12.93 -4.21 -0.44
C ASP A 171 -11.43 -4.49 -0.62
N ILE A 172 -11.08 -5.58 -1.31
CA ILE A 172 -9.69 -5.96 -1.55
C ILE A 172 -9.39 -5.93 -3.04
N ILE A 173 -8.28 -5.32 -3.41
CA ILE A 173 -7.72 -5.36 -4.77
C ILE A 173 -6.41 -6.14 -4.71
N LEU A 174 -6.42 -7.37 -5.21
CA LEU A 174 -5.22 -8.19 -5.34
C LEU A 174 -4.49 -7.85 -6.63
N ILE A 175 -3.19 -7.62 -6.54
CA ILE A 175 -2.27 -7.48 -7.66
C ILE A 175 -1.26 -8.62 -7.56
N ASP A 176 -1.24 -9.49 -8.58
CA ASP A 176 -0.22 -10.52 -8.69
C ASP A 176 1.08 -9.89 -9.21
N PRO A 177 2.20 -9.93 -8.45
CA PRO A 177 3.47 -9.34 -8.88
C PRO A 177 4.14 -10.12 -10.03
N VAL A 178 3.68 -11.30 -10.42
CA VAL A 178 4.25 -12.08 -11.52
C VAL A 178 3.46 -11.84 -12.80
N SER A 179 2.14 -12.06 -12.76
CA SER A 179 1.28 -11.91 -13.93
C SER A 179 0.78 -10.48 -14.15
N PHE A 180 0.91 -9.62 -13.14
CA PHE A 180 0.36 -8.25 -13.12
C PHE A 180 -1.18 -8.19 -13.22
N ASN A 181 -1.85 -9.32 -13.04
CA ASN A 181 -3.30 -9.40 -13.01
C ASN A 181 -3.86 -8.71 -11.78
N VAL A 182 -4.98 -8.03 -11.98
CA VAL A 182 -5.73 -7.34 -10.92
C VAL A 182 -7.04 -8.08 -10.68
N THR A 183 -7.26 -8.52 -9.44
CA THR A 183 -8.51 -9.17 -9.02
C THR A 183 -9.17 -8.34 -7.94
N ILE A 184 -10.46 -8.04 -8.10
CA ILE A 184 -11.24 -7.31 -7.12
C ILE A 184 -12.08 -8.32 -6.34
N ILE A 185 -11.86 -8.38 -5.03
CA ILE A 185 -12.70 -9.11 -4.09
C ILE A 185 -13.56 -8.05 -3.39
N LYS A 186 -14.78 -7.88 -3.90
CA LYS A 186 -15.78 -7.05 -3.22
C LYS A 186 -16.37 -7.83 -2.07
N LYS A 187 -16.77 -7.13 -1.02
CA LYS A 187 -17.66 -7.70 -0.01
C LYS A 187 -19.00 -8.14 -0.66
N ASP A 188 -19.64 -9.13 -0.04
CA ASP A 188 -21.06 -9.38 -0.29
C ASP A 188 -21.88 -8.20 0.26
N GLU A 189 -22.71 -7.58 -0.58
CA GLU A 189 -23.63 -6.50 -0.17
C GLU A 189 -24.73 -6.98 0.81
N LYS A 190 -24.84 -8.29 1.04
CA LYS A 190 -25.83 -8.91 1.94
C LYS A 190 -25.38 -8.85 3.41
N LYS A 191 -25.53 -7.69 4.04
CA LYS A 191 -25.80 -7.48 5.50
C LYS A 191 -25.74 -5.98 5.89
N ARG A 192 -26.29 -5.11 5.05
CA ARG A 192 -26.65 -3.74 5.44
C ARG A 192 -28.16 -3.57 5.46
N ASP A 193 -28.85 -4.50 6.12
CA ASP A 193 -30.21 -4.33 6.57
C ASP A 193 -30.29 -4.85 8.00
N ILE A 194 -31.11 -4.16 8.82
CA ILE A 194 -31.44 -4.39 10.24
C ILE A 194 -30.35 -3.82 11.18
N TYR A 195 -30.50 -2.69 11.89
CA TYR A 195 -31.67 -2.03 12.52
C TYR A 195 -31.71 -0.52 12.26
#